data_AF-A0A9W8DHS5-F1
#
_entry.id   AF-A0A9W8DHS5-F1
#
_cell.length_a   1.000
_cell.length_b   1.000
_cell.length_c   1.000
_cell.angle_alpha   90.00
_cell.angle_beta   90.00
_cell.angle_gamma   90.00
#
_symmetry.space_group_name_H-M   'P 1'
#
loop_
_entity.id
_entity.type
_entity.pdbx_description
1 polymer ?
#
loop_
_entity_poly.entity_id
_entity_poly.type
_entity_poly.pdbx_seq_one_letter_code
_entity_poly.pdbx_strand_id
1 'polypeptide(L)'
;AYDMYGIIFLNHPDLRRILTDYGFEGHPLRKDFPLTGYVEVRYDDERKRVVTEPVEMMQAFRNFDYSSAWEQTGKNYGSPHEAFVCIRCAESRTGS
;
A
#
# COMPACT_ATOMS: atom_id res chain seq x y z
N ALA A 1 -8.51 10.55 4.31
CA ALA A 1 -7.82 9.77 3.25
C ALA A 1 -6.96 10.62 2.31
N TYR A 2 -7.16 11.94 2.24
CA TYR A 2 -6.34 12.84 1.42
C TYR A 2 -4.85 12.81 1.81
N ASP A 3 -4.54 12.94 3.10
CA ASP A 3 -3.17 13.02 3.59
C ASP A 3 -2.34 11.75 3.36
N MET A 4 -2.93 10.57 3.57
CA MET A 4 -2.21 9.29 3.55
C MET A 4 -2.17 8.60 2.19
N TYR A 5 -3.19 8.81 1.35
CA TYR A 5 -3.33 8.14 0.04
C TYR A 5 -3.37 9.12 -1.14
N GLY A 6 -3.61 10.42 -0.89
CA GLY A 6 -3.81 11.41 -1.95
C GLY A 6 -5.15 11.32 -2.65
N ILE A 7 -6.16 10.71 -2.01
CA ILE A 7 -7.51 10.63 -2.56
C ILE A 7 -8.20 11.98 -2.36
N ILE A 8 -8.58 12.62 -3.46
CA ILE A 8 -9.28 13.90 -3.47
C ILE A 8 -10.76 13.65 -3.25
N PHE A 9 -11.34 14.31 -2.25
CA PHE A 9 -12.78 14.29 -2.01
C PHE A 9 -13.42 15.53 -2.62
N LEU A 10 -14.32 15.34 -3.57
CA LEU A 10 -15.14 16.42 -4.13
C LEU A 10 -16.15 16.89 -3.07
N ASN A 11 -16.34 18.21 -2.93
CA ASN A 11 -17.26 18.87 -1.98
C ASN A 11 -16.84 18.88 -0.49
N HIS A 12 -15.56 18.71 -0.16
CA HIS A 12 -15.08 18.95 1.21
C HIS A 12 -14.63 20.42 1.39
N PRO A 13 -15.13 21.17 2.40
CA PRO A 13 -14.87 22.61 2.53
C PRO A 13 -13.44 22.98 2.94
N ASP A 14 -12.71 22.08 3.62
CA ASP A 14 -11.29 22.29 3.98
C ASP A 14 -10.49 20.99 3.84
N LEU A 15 -9.98 20.75 2.64
CA LEU A 15 -9.16 19.58 2.35
C LEU A 15 -7.68 19.89 2.61
N ARG A 16 -7.23 19.67 3.84
CA ARG A 16 -5.83 19.86 4.24
C ARG A 16 -5.23 18.61 4.88
N ARG A 17 -3.90 18.61 5.02
CA ARG A 17 -3.14 17.59 5.75
C ARG A 17 -3.41 17.74 7.26
N ILE A 18 -3.49 16.62 7.98
CA ILE A 18 -3.84 16.60 9.41
C ILE A 18 -2.78 15.86 10.23
N LEU A 19 -2.17 14.81 9.65
CA LEU A 19 -1.27 13.90 10.35
C LEU A 19 0.18 14.04 9.89
N THR A 20 0.43 14.42 8.64
CA THR A 20 1.79 14.68 8.16
C THR A 20 2.26 16.08 8.52
N ASP A 21 3.58 16.26 8.61
CA ASP A 21 4.20 17.57 8.84
C ASP A 21 3.88 18.55 7.70
N TYR A 22 3.90 19.84 8.01
CA TYR A 22 3.56 20.92 7.08
C TYR A 22 4.42 20.91 5.82
N GLY A 23 5.71 20.56 5.95
CA GLY A 23 6.67 20.47 4.85
C GLY A 23 6.78 19.09 4.18
N PHE A 24 5.91 18.14 4.53
CA PHE A 24 6.05 16.76 4.04
C PHE A 24 5.68 16.63 2.56
N GLU A 25 6.50 15.95 1.76
CA GLU A 25 6.23 15.70 0.35
C GLU A 25 5.88 14.21 0.13
N GLY A 26 4.66 13.95 -0.37
CA GLY A 26 4.17 12.62 -0.68
C GLY A 26 3.04 12.13 0.22
N HIS A 27 2.70 10.85 0.07
CA HIS A 27 1.59 10.16 0.74
C HIS A 27 2.09 8.85 1.34
N PRO A 28 2.26 8.74 2.67
CA PRO A 28 3.03 7.65 3.30
C PRO A 28 2.51 6.23 3.05
N LEU A 29 1.19 6.04 2.88
CA LEU A 29 0.58 4.70 2.76
C LEU A 29 0.45 4.22 1.31
N ARG A 30 1.16 4.85 0.36
CA ARG A 30 1.24 4.33 -1.00
C ARG A 30 2.32 3.26 -1.12
N LYS A 31 2.10 2.30 -2.03
CA LYS A 31 2.98 1.14 -2.23
C LYS A 31 4.36 1.50 -2.80
N ASP A 32 4.45 2.63 -3.49
CA ASP A 32 5.68 3.20 -4.04
C ASP A 32 6.50 3.98 -3.01
N PHE A 33 5.91 4.34 -1.87
CA PHE A 33 6.59 5.13 -0.85
C PHE A 33 7.52 4.24 0.00
N PRO A 34 8.81 4.62 0.17
CA PRO A 34 9.74 3.85 0.99
C PRO A 34 9.38 3.96 2.47
N LEU A 35 9.54 2.87 3.23
CA LEU A 35 9.20 2.81 4.66
C LEU A 35 9.94 3.86 5.52
N THR A 36 11.17 4.19 5.12
CA THR A 36 12.05 5.13 5.83
C THR A 36 11.74 6.58 5.49
N GLY A 37 10.93 6.84 4.46
CA GLY A 37 10.76 8.16 3.87
C GLY A 37 12.01 8.63 3.11
N TYR A 38 11.97 9.89 2.69
CA TYR A 38 13.04 10.54 1.92
C TYR A 38 13.90 11.48 2.75
N VAL A 39 13.35 11.99 3.86
CA VAL A 39 13.98 13.04 4.68
C VAL A 39 14.04 12.64 6.13
N GLU A 40 15.14 13.01 6.77
CA GLU A 40 15.35 12.95 8.20
C GLU A 40 15.53 14.34 8.79
N VAL A 41 15.41 14.44 10.10
CA VAL A 41 15.43 15.71 10.83
C VAL A 41 16.56 15.67 11.84
N ARG A 42 17.45 16.66 11.79
CA ARG A 42 18.52 16.83 12.79
C ARG A 42 18.61 18.26 13.29
N TYR A 43 19.19 18.42 14.48
CA TYR A 43 19.48 19.73 15.04
C TYR A 43 20.84 20.21 14.54
N ASP A 44 20.91 21.46 14.08
CA ASP A 44 22.14 22.13 13.65
C ASP A 44 22.49 23.21 14.68
N ASP A 45 23.60 23.00 15.41
CA ASP A 45 24.08 23.90 16.46
C ASP A 45 24.53 25.27 15.92
N GLU A 46 25.11 25.32 14.71
CA GLU A 46 25.59 26.56 14.10
C GLU A 46 24.43 27.49 13.77
N ARG A 47 23.35 26.91 13.24
CA ARG A 47 22.14 27.64 12.85
C ARG A 47 21.08 27.70 13.95
N LYS A 48 21.29 27.02 15.08
CA LYS A 48 20.35 26.87 16.21
C LYS A 48 18.93 26.53 15.77
N ARG A 49 18.81 25.64 14.77
CA ARG A 49 17.51 25.27 14.19
C ARG A 49 17.47 23.80 13.81
N VAL A 50 16.26 23.30 13.67
CA VAL A 50 15.98 21.99 13.11
C VAL A 50 16.11 22.06 11.58
N VAL A 51 16.92 21.17 11.00
CA VAL A 51 17.13 21.08 9.55
C VAL A 51 16.64 19.72 9.02
N THR A 52 16.07 19.73 7.82
CA THR A 52 15.60 18.54 7.10
C THR A 52 16.59 18.16 6.01
N GLU A 53 17.04 16.92 6.01
CA GLU A 53 18.09 16.42 5.11
C GLU A 53 17.71 15.07 4.50
N PRO A 54 18.34 14.66 3.38
CA PRO A 54 18.11 13.33 2.84
C PRO A 54 18.48 12.25 3.86
N VAL A 55 17.66 11.21 3.95
CA VAL A 55 17.83 10.13 4.94
C VAL A 55 19.13 9.34 4.69
N GLU A 56 19.95 9.19 5.73
CA GLU A 56 21.13 8.34 5.72
C GLU A 56 21.09 7.35 6.88
N MET A 57 20.82 6.07 6.59
CA MET A 57 20.75 5.04 7.62
C MET A 57 22.10 4.35 7.82
N MET A 58 22.59 4.30 9.06
CA MET A 58 23.77 3.48 9.41
C MET A 58 23.53 1.98 9.18
N GLN A 59 22.29 1.53 9.35
CA GLN A 59 21.86 0.17 9.05
C GLN A 59 20.63 0.21 8.14
N ALA A 60 20.70 -0.48 7.00
CA ALA A 60 19.56 -0.61 6.11
C ALA A 60 18.42 -1.44 6.72
N PHE A 61 17.18 -1.09 6.36
CA PHE A 61 16.00 -1.89 6.70
C PHE A 61 16.13 -3.30 6.12
N ARG A 62 15.89 -4.32 6.94
CA ARG A 62 15.91 -5.73 6.52
C ARG A 62 14.49 -6.19 6.30
N ASN A 63 14.15 -6.51 5.06
CA ASN A 63 12.89 -7.17 4.76
C ASN A 63 13.04 -8.68 5.03
N PHE A 64 12.37 -9.18 6.06
CA PHE A 64 12.34 -10.60 6.36
C PHE A 64 11.16 -11.22 5.63
N ASP A 65 11.45 -12.19 4.77
CA ASP A 65 10.41 -12.98 4.14
C ASP A 65 9.97 -14.09 5.11
N TYR A 66 8.85 -13.85 5.79
CA TYR A 66 8.20 -14.84 6.66
C TYR A 66 7.25 -15.76 5.88
N SER A 67 7.20 -15.67 4.55
CA SER A 67 6.33 -16.54 3.77
C SER A 67 6.75 -18.00 3.92
N SER A 68 5.77 -18.85 4.19
CA SER A 68 5.98 -20.30 4.21
C SER A 68 6.09 -20.80 2.78
N ALA A 69 7.01 -21.73 2.53
CA ALA A 69 7.10 -22.43 1.25
C ALA A 69 5.85 -23.30 0.94
N TRP A 70 4.98 -23.50 1.93
CA TRP A 70 3.74 -24.27 1.82
C TRP A 70 2.52 -23.34 1.71
N GLU A 71 1.54 -23.77 0.93
CA GLU A 71 0.26 -23.07 0.75
C GLU A 71 -0.47 -22.94 2.10
N GLN A 72 -0.57 -21.70 2.62
CA GLN A 72 -1.18 -21.41 3.93
C GLN A 72 -2.70 -21.55 3.95
N THR A 73 -3.36 -21.41 2.81
CA THR A 73 -4.82 -21.43 2.69
C THR A 73 -5.18 -22.24 1.47
N GLY A 74 -6.00 -23.28 1.62
CA GLY A 74 -6.46 -24.09 0.50
C GLY A 74 -7.32 -23.29 -0.49
N LYS A 75 -7.84 -23.96 -1.52
CA LYS A 75 -8.64 -23.32 -2.57
C LYS A 75 -9.75 -22.45 -1.98
N ASN A 76 -9.66 -21.14 -2.22
CA ASN A 76 -10.73 -20.19 -1.98
C ASN A 76 -11.85 -20.47 -2.99
N TYR A 77 -12.78 -21.35 -2.62
CA TYR A 77 -14.04 -21.47 -3.33
C TYR A 77 -14.80 -20.16 -3.09
N GLY A 78 -14.63 -19.20 -3.99
CA GLY A 78 -15.47 -18.01 -4.04
C GLY A 78 -16.93 -18.45 -3.93
N SER A 79 -17.71 -17.77 -3.09
CA SER A 79 -19.13 -18.05 -2.95
C SER A 79 -19.76 -18.16 -4.34
N PRO A 80 -20.60 -19.20 -4.59
CA PRO A 80 -21.04 -19.54 -5.93
C PRO A 80 -22.16 -18.61 -6.36
N HIS A 81 -21.88 -17.32 -6.52
CA HIS A 81 -22.75 -16.43 -7.28
C HIS A 81 -22.47 -16.50 -8.79
N GLU A 82 -21.43 -17.25 -9.19
CA GLU A 82 -21.06 -17.50 -10.60
C GLU A 82 -21.16 -18.99 -11.01
N ALA A 83 -21.82 -19.83 -10.22
CA ALA A 83 -22.07 -21.23 -10.59
C ALA A 83 -23.25 -21.40 -11.57
N PHE A 84 -23.47 -20.45 -12.48
CA PHE A 84 -24.24 -20.69 -13.70
C PHE A 84 -23.36 -21.43 -14.72
N VAL A 85 -22.84 -22.59 -14.33
CA VAL A 85 -22.26 -23.54 -15.27
C VAL A 85 -23.40 -24.02 -16.15
N CYS A 86 -23.30 -23.72 -17.44
CA CYS A 86 -24.31 -23.99 -18.46
C CYS A 86 -24.81 -25.44 -18.40
N ILE A 87 -26.03 -25.64 -17.90
CA ILE A 87 -26.78 -26.90 -17.98
C ILE A 87 -27.26 -27.05 -19.44
N ARG A 88 -26.34 -27.27 -20.40
CA ARG A 88 -26.69 -27.73 -21.76
C ARG A 88 -25.50 -28.11 -22.65
N CYS A 89 -24.48 -28.80 -22.12
CA CYS A 89 -23.44 -29.40 -22.96
C CYS A 89 -23.15 -30.85 -22.56
N ALA A 90 -24.13 -31.74 -22.72
CA ALA A 90 -23.91 -33.19 -22.68
C ALA A 90 -24.87 -34.01 -23.56
N GLU A 91 -25.48 -33.41 -24.60
CA GLU A 91 -26.21 -34.14 -25.64
C GLU A 91 -25.55 -33.89 -26.99
N SER A 92 -24.46 -34.59 -27.27
CA SER A 92 -23.94 -34.87 -28.63
C SER A 92 -22.55 -35.49 -28.57
N ARG A 93 -22.43 -36.69 -27.98
CA ARG A 93 -21.33 -37.62 -28.32
C ARG A 93 -21.59 -39.02 -27.75
N THR A 94 -22.34 -39.81 -28.50
CA THR A 94 -22.14 -41.25 -28.73
C THR A 94 -23.29 -41.72 -29.62
N GLY A 95 -23.14 -41.44 -30.92
CA GLY A 95 -23.79 -42.24 -31.94
C GLY A 95 -22.92 -43.49 -32.17
N SER A 96 -23.50 -44.65 -31.87
CA SER A 96 -23.13 -45.95 -32.43
C SER A 96 -24.41 -46.77 -32.53
#